data_AF-A0A7J9Q475-F1
#
_entry.id   AF-A0A7J9Q475-F1
#
_cell.length_a   1.000
_cell.length_b   1.000
_cell.length_c   1.000
_cell.angle_alpha   90.00
_cell.angle_beta   90.00
_cell.angle_gamma   90.00
#
_symmetry.space_group_name_H-M   'P 1'
#
loop_
_entity.id
_entity.type
_entity.pdbx_description
1 polymer ?
#
loop_
_entity_poly.entity_id
_entity_poly.type
_entity_poly.pdbx_seq_one_letter_code
_entity_poly.pdbx_strand_id
1 'polypeptide(L)'
;INITHSTPQTVMVALHTKYGIILYANDFKFDRFPTLGEKPNYKRLKELGKKGVLCIIVDSTYSQSCKKTPSESVAKEMLRDVLLGTGNRGKAVFVTTFSSHIARLRSIVECGKKMNRKIVFLGRSLSKYCRASESVGIAKFSDVEIVKYRNDIKKTLGKIHKSGIGKYLVVLTGHQGEPKAALSRIVNGELGFNFEPDDHVIFSCKTIPTPTNIENRRVLEEKLKNQHVRIFTDIHVSGHAAREDSRDLIELVRPKHIIPAHGEHKMTSAMADLALEMGYKEKDIHVMRDGQILTI
;
A
#
# COMPACT_ATOMS: atom_id res chain seq x y z
N ILE A 1 15.90 -12.44 -0.34
CA ILE A 1 16.15 -11.89 -1.71
C ILE A 1 15.36 -10.60 -1.82
N ASN A 2 16.02 -9.46 -2.04
CA ASN A 2 15.31 -8.17 -2.08
C ASN A 2 14.22 -8.16 -3.16
N ILE A 3 13.04 -7.71 -2.78
CA ILE A 3 11.88 -7.53 -3.66
C ILE A 3 11.13 -6.27 -3.24
N THR A 4 10.34 -5.72 -4.17
CA THR A 4 9.51 -4.54 -3.89
C THR A 4 8.11 -4.95 -3.47
N HIS A 5 7.53 -4.20 -2.54
CA HIS A 5 6.14 -4.29 -2.12
C HIS A 5 5.66 -2.89 -1.65
N SER A 6 4.49 -2.80 -1.02
CA SER A 6 3.97 -1.56 -0.42
C SER A 6 4.74 -1.09 0.82
N THR A 7 5.50 -1.98 1.45
CA THR A 7 6.33 -1.74 2.65
C THR A 7 7.81 -1.93 2.29
N PRO A 8 8.74 -1.15 2.86
CA PRO A 8 10.18 -1.31 2.60
C PRO A 8 10.75 -2.61 3.20
N GLN A 9 11.96 -2.98 2.74
CA GLN A 9 12.71 -4.15 3.21
C GLN A 9 12.01 -5.50 3.03
N THR A 10 11.09 -5.60 2.06
CA THR A 10 10.45 -6.87 1.73
C THR A 10 11.44 -7.83 1.06
N VAL A 11 11.35 -9.10 1.42
CA VAL A 11 12.20 -10.16 0.88
C VAL A 11 11.42 -11.40 0.50
N MET A 12 11.87 -12.08 -0.55
CA MET A 12 11.56 -13.49 -0.80
C MET A 12 12.54 -14.40 -0.06
N VAL A 13 12.08 -15.56 0.37
CA VAL A 13 12.90 -16.55 1.11
C VAL A 13 13.18 -17.75 0.22
N ALA A 14 14.45 -18.15 0.10
CA ALA A 14 14.85 -19.36 -0.61
C ALA A 14 15.40 -20.39 0.39
N LEU A 15 14.70 -21.50 0.54
CA LEU A 15 15.13 -22.64 1.35
C LEU A 15 15.86 -23.63 0.46
N HIS A 16 17.13 -23.87 0.76
CA HIS A 16 17.99 -24.78 0.02
C HIS A 16 17.89 -26.20 0.61
N THR A 17 17.55 -27.18 -0.22
CA THR A 17 17.46 -28.59 0.17
C THR A 17 18.27 -29.47 -0.80
N LYS A 18 18.50 -30.74 -0.42
CA LYS A 18 19.12 -31.72 -1.33
C LYS A 18 18.26 -32.06 -2.57
N TYR A 19 16.97 -31.74 -2.54
CA TYR A 19 16.01 -32.02 -3.63
C TYR A 19 15.81 -30.83 -4.59
N GLY A 20 16.33 -29.65 -4.21
CA GLY A 20 16.17 -28.39 -4.94
C GLY A 20 15.74 -27.26 -4.02
N ILE A 21 15.51 -26.08 -4.61
CA ILE A 21 15.18 -24.86 -3.85
C ILE A 21 13.66 -24.73 -3.69
N ILE A 22 13.20 -24.43 -2.48
CA ILE A 22 11.83 -23.96 -2.23
C ILE A 22 11.86 -22.44 -2.10
N LEU A 23 11.18 -21.75 -3.00
CA LEU A 23 11.10 -20.29 -3.03
C LEU A 23 9.74 -19.83 -2.48
N TYR A 24 9.74 -19.11 -1.37
CA TYR A 24 8.56 -18.40 -0.87
C TYR A 24 8.60 -16.96 -1.37
N ALA A 25 7.71 -16.62 -2.30
CA ALA A 25 7.71 -15.32 -2.98
C ALA A 25 7.24 -14.17 -2.07
N ASN A 26 6.51 -14.47 -0.99
CA ASN A 26 5.89 -13.46 -0.11
C ASN A 26 4.94 -12.53 -0.91
N ASP A 27 4.42 -11.48 -0.27
CA ASP A 27 3.76 -10.38 -0.98
C ASP A 27 4.79 -9.56 -1.75
N PHE A 28 4.59 -9.39 -3.05
CA PHE A 28 5.59 -8.72 -3.88
C PHE A 28 4.98 -8.04 -5.10
N LYS A 29 5.73 -7.15 -5.74
CA LYS A 29 5.54 -6.73 -7.13
C LYS A 29 6.91 -6.54 -7.79
N PHE A 30 6.95 -6.44 -9.13
CA PHE A 30 8.16 -6.03 -9.84
C PHE A 30 8.16 -4.55 -10.19
N ASP A 31 8.53 -3.72 -9.21
CA ASP A 31 8.72 -2.29 -9.38
C ASP A 31 10.15 -1.96 -9.81
N ARG A 32 10.33 -1.52 -11.06
CA ARG A 32 11.65 -1.14 -11.61
C ARG A 32 12.06 0.30 -11.29
N PHE A 33 11.13 1.11 -10.78
CA PHE A 33 11.32 2.51 -10.46
C PHE A 33 10.78 2.84 -9.05
N PRO A 34 11.17 2.06 -8.01
CA PRO A 34 10.67 2.28 -6.67
C PRO A 34 11.08 3.66 -6.18
N THR A 35 10.17 4.35 -5.49
CA THR A 35 10.43 5.68 -4.91
C THR A 35 11.16 5.60 -3.57
N LEU A 36 11.26 4.40 -3.00
CA LEU A 36 11.94 4.09 -1.74
C LEU A 36 12.50 2.66 -1.79
N GLY A 37 13.72 2.48 -1.31
CA GLY A 37 14.37 1.18 -1.22
C GLY A 37 14.99 0.70 -2.53
N GLU A 38 15.49 -0.54 -2.52
CA GLU A 38 16.15 -1.16 -3.67
C GLU A 38 15.16 -1.78 -4.65
N LYS A 39 15.59 -1.89 -5.92
CA LYS A 39 14.86 -2.61 -6.97
C LYS A 39 14.83 -4.12 -6.69
N PRO A 40 13.86 -4.87 -7.26
CA PRO A 40 13.88 -6.33 -7.24
C PRO A 40 15.24 -6.89 -7.65
N ASN A 41 15.75 -7.86 -6.90
CA ASN A 41 17.05 -8.47 -7.20
C ASN A 41 16.92 -9.53 -8.32
N TYR A 42 16.74 -9.06 -9.56
CA TYR A 42 16.60 -9.90 -10.75
C TYR A 42 17.79 -10.82 -10.97
N LYS A 43 19.02 -10.35 -10.67
CA LYS A 43 20.24 -11.16 -10.79
C LYS A 43 20.13 -12.41 -9.90
N ARG A 44 19.77 -12.22 -8.64
CA ARG A 44 19.64 -13.32 -7.68
C ARG A 44 18.51 -14.28 -8.05
N LEU A 45 17.38 -13.79 -8.54
CA LEU A 45 16.28 -14.65 -9.01
C LEU A 45 16.72 -15.55 -10.19
N LYS A 46 17.43 -14.98 -11.17
CA LYS A 46 17.99 -15.75 -12.30
C LYS A 46 19.01 -16.79 -11.85
N GLU A 47 19.86 -16.47 -10.88
CA GLU A 47 20.81 -17.43 -10.29
C GLU A 47 20.09 -18.61 -9.64
N LEU A 48 18.98 -18.36 -8.93
CA LEU A 48 18.18 -19.42 -8.31
C LEU A 48 17.52 -20.31 -9.36
N GLY A 49 16.96 -19.73 -10.42
CA GLY A 49 16.41 -20.50 -11.54
C GLY A 49 17.44 -21.44 -12.17
N LYS A 50 18.68 -20.97 -12.38
CA LYS A 50 19.79 -21.82 -12.89
C LYS A 50 20.18 -22.95 -11.94
N LYS A 51 19.98 -22.78 -10.63
CA LYS A 51 20.29 -23.79 -9.60
C LYS A 51 19.19 -24.85 -9.43
N GLY A 52 18.03 -24.65 -10.05
CA GLY A 52 16.89 -25.56 -9.97
C GLY A 52 15.98 -25.25 -8.78
N VAL A 53 14.87 -24.58 -9.05
CA VAL A 53 13.78 -24.38 -8.08
C VAL A 53 12.85 -25.59 -8.13
N LEU A 54 12.76 -26.31 -7.03
CA LEU A 54 11.83 -27.43 -6.87
C LEU A 54 10.40 -26.92 -6.80
N CYS A 55 10.15 -25.91 -5.95
CA CYS A 55 8.81 -25.42 -5.71
C CYS A 55 8.83 -23.92 -5.49
N ILE A 56 7.81 -23.22 -6.00
CA ILE A 56 7.51 -21.84 -5.61
C ILE A 56 6.17 -21.77 -4.89
N ILE A 57 6.10 -20.98 -3.81
CA ILE A 57 4.86 -20.56 -3.15
C ILE A 57 4.66 -19.08 -3.51
N VAL A 58 3.59 -18.76 -4.22
CA VAL A 58 3.45 -17.46 -4.93
C VAL A 58 2.17 -16.71 -4.56
N ASP A 59 2.29 -15.40 -4.32
CA ASP A 59 1.17 -14.47 -4.08
C ASP A 59 0.19 -14.45 -5.27
N SER A 60 -1.09 -14.68 -4.97
CA SER A 60 -2.18 -14.78 -5.95
C SER A 60 -3.14 -13.59 -5.93
N THR A 61 -2.93 -12.59 -5.06
CA THR A 61 -3.89 -11.51 -4.76
C THR A 61 -4.46 -10.82 -6.01
N TYR A 62 -3.63 -10.59 -7.04
CA TYR A 62 -4.04 -9.99 -8.31
C TYR A 62 -3.72 -10.85 -9.55
N SER A 63 -3.63 -12.17 -9.39
CA SER A 63 -3.39 -13.13 -10.50
C SER A 63 -4.45 -13.04 -11.61
N GLN A 64 -5.69 -12.70 -11.27
CA GLN A 64 -6.81 -12.49 -12.19
C GLN A 64 -6.72 -11.16 -12.97
N SER A 65 -5.85 -10.24 -12.56
CA SER A 65 -5.73 -8.93 -13.20
C SER A 65 -4.78 -9.00 -14.38
N CYS A 66 -5.31 -8.97 -15.61
CA CYS A 66 -4.55 -8.95 -16.88
C CYS A 66 -3.82 -7.61 -17.07
N LYS A 67 -2.76 -7.40 -16.28
CA LYS A 67 -1.90 -6.22 -16.33
C LYS A 67 -0.56 -6.51 -15.66
N LYS A 68 0.36 -5.56 -15.83
CA LYS A 68 1.48 -5.36 -14.92
C LYS A 68 1.08 -4.39 -13.81
N THR A 69 1.48 -4.65 -12.57
CA THR A 69 1.31 -3.71 -11.46
C THR A 69 2.19 -2.48 -11.71
N PRO A 70 1.60 -1.26 -11.75
CA PRO A 70 2.39 -0.06 -11.95
C PRO A 70 3.38 0.21 -10.82
N SER A 71 4.45 0.92 -11.17
CA SER A 71 5.44 1.39 -10.21
C SER A 71 4.82 2.38 -9.21
N GLU A 72 5.36 2.42 -7.99
CA GLU A 72 5.05 3.46 -7.02
C GLU A 72 5.37 4.88 -7.54
N SER A 73 6.26 5.02 -8.53
CA SER A 73 6.47 6.29 -9.21
C SER A 73 5.20 6.81 -9.89
N VAL A 74 4.34 5.93 -10.40
CA VAL A 74 3.07 6.33 -11.02
C VAL A 74 2.12 6.88 -9.96
N ALA A 75 2.00 6.22 -8.80
CA ALA A 75 1.19 6.75 -7.70
C ALA A 75 1.73 8.07 -7.14
N LYS A 76 3.06 8.25 -7.12
CA LYS A 76 3.68 9.53 -6.76
C LYS A 76 3.27 10.64 -7.73
N GLU A 77 3.21 10.36 -9.02
CA GLU A 77 2.76 11.31 -10.03
C GLU A 77 1.27 11.63 -9.93
N MET A 78 0.41 10.62 -9.73
CA MET A 78 -1.03 10.83 -9.47
C MET A 78 -1.25 11.71 -8.23
N LEU A 79 -0.49 11.47 -7.16
CA LEU A 79 -0.55 12.26 -5.94
C LEU A 79 -0.07 13.70 -6.18
N ARG A 80 1.01 13.87 -6.96
CA ARG A 80 1.54 15.18 -7.34
C ARG A 80 0.51 15.98 -8.13
N ASP A 81 -0.13 15.35 -9.10
CA ASP A 81 -1.16 15.96 -9.94
C ASP A 81 -2.34 16.45 -9.09
N VAL A 82 -2.84 15.62 -8.18
CA VAL A 82 -3.94 16.02 -7.28
C VAL A 82 -3.52 17.14 -6.34
N LEU A 83 -2.41 17.00 -5.62
CA LEU A 83 -2.01 17.97 -4.58
C LEU A 83 -1.49 19.30 -5.13
N LEU A 84 -0.81 19.29 -6.28
CA LEU A 84 -0.20 20.49 -6.87
C LEU A 84 -0.99 21.06 -8.05
N GLY A 85 -1.72 20.21 -8.78
CA GLY A 85 -2.51 20.59 -9.97
C GLY A 85 -3.93 21.02 -9.65
N THR A 86 -4.47 20.66 -8.48
CA THR A 86 -5.82 21.08 -8.08
C THR A 86 -5.80 22.37 -7.27
N GLY A 87 -6.62 23.36 -7.65
CA GLY A 87 -6.82 24.59 -6.88
C GLY A 87 -7.29 24.30 -5.44
N ASN A 88 -6.41 24.54 -4.47
CA ASN A 88 -6.64 24.30 -3.03
C ASN A 88 -6.21 25.49 -2.13
N ARG A 89 -5.95 26.66 -2.72
CA ARG A 89 -5.46 27.84 -2.00
C ARG A 89 -6.46 28.24 -0.90
N GLY A 90 -5.98 28.39 0.33
CA GLY A 90 -6.82 28.72 1.49
C GLY A 90 -7.64 27.57 2.06
N LYS A 91 -7.79 26.46 1.33
CA LYS A 91 -8.59 25.29 1.73
C LYS A 91 -7.79 24.27 2.53
N ALA A 92 -8.50 23.51 3.35
CA ALA A 92 -7.94 22.38 4.07
C ALA A 92 -7.55 21.27 3.09
N VAL A 93 -6.40 20.63 3.35
CA VAL A 93 -5.95 19.49 2.56
C VAL A 93 -5.59 18.37 3.52
N PHE A 94 -6.41 17.32 3.50
CA PHE A 94 -6.28 16.14 4.32
C PHE A 94 -5.96 14.94 3.44
N VAL A 95 -4.94 14.16 3.79
CA VAL A 95 -4.54 12.96 3.05
C VAL A 95 -4.57 11.76 3.98
N THR A 96 -5.18 10.66 3.54
CA THR A 96 -5.22 9.41 4.29
C THR A 96 -4.69 8.25 3.46
N THR A 97 -3.91 7.37 4.09
CA THR A 97 -3.28 6.20 3.48
C THR A 97 -2.89 5.18 4.56
N PHE A 98 -2.40 4.01 4.15
CA PHE A 98 -1.86 3.01 5.08
C PHE A 98 -0.63 3.57 5.80
N SER A 99 -0.60 3.49 7.13
CA SER A 99 0.51 4.02 7.92
C SER A 99 1.84 3.29 7.67
N SER A 100 1.80 2.03 7.23
CA SER A 100 2.98 1.24 6.86
C SER A 100 3.57 1.64 5.51
N HIS A 101 2.86 2.39 4.68
CA HIS A 101 3.27 2.72 3.32
C HIS A 101 4.24 3.93 3.31
N ILE A 102 5.45 3.72 3.81
CA ILE A 102 6.46 4.77 4.02
C ILE A 102 6.79 5.54 2.74
N ALA A 103 6.87 4.85 1.60
CA ALA A 103 7.10 5.47 0.29
C ALA A 103 6.02 6.51 -0.07
N ARG A 104 4.77 6.20 0.25
CA ARG A 104 3.64 7.13 0.05
C ARG A 104 3.72 8.31 0.99
N LEU A 105 3.98 8.07 2.28
CA LEU A 105 4.13 9.13 3.27
C LEU A 105 5.24 10.13 2.88
N ARG A 106 6.39 9.62 2.39
CA ARG A 106 7.45 10.48 1.84
C ARG A 106 6.99 11.32 0.66
N SER A 107 6.26 10.71 -0.28
CA SER A 107 5.73 11.43 -1.46
C SER A 107 4.74 12.54 -1.05
N ILE A 108 3.91 12.29 -0.03
CA ILE A 108 3.01 13.31 0.55
C ILE A 108 3.82 14.45 1.19
N VAL A 109 4.86 14.14 1.96
CA VAL A 109 5.76 15.14 2.57
C VAL A 109 6.44 15.99 1.51
N GLU A 110 6.96 15.38 0.45
CA GLU A 110 7.60 16.09 -0.67
C GLU A 110 6.61 17.04 -1.37
N CYS A 111 5.36 16.61 -1.57
CA CYS A 111 4.32 17.49 -2.12
C CYS A 111 3.97 18.63 -1.17
N GLY A 112 3.80 18.35 0.13
CA GLY A 112 3.50 19.36 1.14
C GLY A 112 4.55 20.48 1.22
N LYS A 113 5.83 20.12 1.10
CA LYS A 113 6.93 21.08 1.01
C LYS A 113 6.81 21.97 -0.23
N LYS A 114 6.49 21.40 -1.40
CA LYS A 114 6.27 22.16 -2.65
C LYS A 114 5.04 23.06 -2.60
N MET A 115 4.02 22.69 -1.83
CA MET A 115 2.85 23.53 -1.57
C MET A 115 3.14 24.67 -0.57
N ASN A 116 4.34 24.72 0.00
CA ASN A 116 4.71 25.61 1.10
C ASN A 116 3.76 25.50 2.31
N ARG A 117 3.36 24.27 2.65
CA ARG A 117 2.47 23.97 3.77
C ARG A 117 3.22 23.27 4.89
N LYS A 118 2.87 23.57 6.14
CA LYS A 118 3.33 22.83 7.32
C LYS A 118 2.66 21.45 7.35
N ILE A 119 3.46 20.40 7.49
CA ILE A 119 2.98 19.02 7.39
C ILE A 119 2.74 18.46 8.80
N VAL A 120 1.56 17.89 9.03
CA VAL A 120 1.13 17.37 10.34
C VAL A 120 0.57 15.96 10.18
N PHE A 121 1.10 14.99 10.92
CA PHE A 121 0.63 13.61 10.93
C PHE A 121 -0.20 13.33 12.18
N LEU A 122 -1.44 12.86 12.01
CA LEU A 122 -2.40 12.62 13.08
C LEU A 122 -2.75 11.14 13.18
N GLY A 123 -2.24 10.47 14.21
CA GLY A 123 -2.64 9.11 14.55
C GLY A 123 -1.52 8.25 15.11
N ARG A 124 -1.93 7.28 15.94
CA ARG A 124 -1.01 6.37 16.63
C ARG A 124 -0.21 5.48 15.67
N SER A 125 -0.87 4.94 14.64
CA SER A 125 -0.22 4.07 13.66
C SER A 125 0.80 4.83 12.81
N LEU A 126 0.48 6.06 12.36
CA LEU A 126 1.41 6.93 11.66
C LEU A 126 2.66 7.19 12.50
N SER A 127 2.48 7.58 13.78
CA SER A 127 3.59 7.79 14.70
C SER A 127 4.45 6.54 14.88
N LYS A 128 3.84 5.36 15.03
CA LYS A 128 4.57 4.10 15.18
C LYS A 128 5.45 3.81 13.96
N TYR A 129 4.88 3.85 12.76
CA TYR A 129 5.60 3.50 11.53
C TYR A 129 6.63 4.55 11.10
N CYS A 130 6.34 5.84 11.29
CA CYS A 130 7.33 6.89 11.01
C CYS A 130 8.55 6.76 11.91
N ARG A 131 8.36 6.61 13.23
CA ARG A 131 9.47 6.43 14.18
C ARG A 131 10.26 5.15 13.92
N ALA A 132 9.58 4.05 13.60
CA ALA A 132 10.24 2.80 13.24
C ALA A 132 11.11 2.99 11.98
N SER A 133 10.56 3.64 10.96
CA SER A 133 11.28 3.97 9.73
C SER A 133 12.51 4.87 9.98
N GLU A 134 12.40 5.84 10.90
CA GLU A 134 13.51 6.70 11.31
C GLU A 134 14.59 5.93 12.08
N SER A 135 14.20 5.06 13.01
CA SER A 135 15.16 4.29 13.82
C SER A 135 16.01 3.32 13.01
N VAL A 136 15.49 2.83 11.88
CA VAL A 136 16.24 1.96 10.97
C VAL A 136 16.80 2.70 9.75
N GLY A 137 16.71 4.03 9.71
CA GLY A 137 17.32 4.86 8.68
C GLY A 137 16.68 4.81 7.29
N ILE A 138 15.45 4.27 7.16
CA ILE A 138 14.76 4.14 5.87
C ILE A 138 14.24 5.49 5.35
N ALA A 139 13.65 6.28 6.24
CA ALA A 139 13.07 7.58 5.89
C ALA A 139 13.07 8.48 7.12
N LYS A 140 13.28 9.78 6.88
CA LYS A 140 13.24 10.81 7.92
C LYS A 140 11.94 11.61 7.81
N PHE A 141 11.31 11.87 8.95
CA PHE A 141 10.11 12.68 9.10
C PHE A 141 10.36 13.84 10.09
N SER A 142 11.60 14.31 10.20
CA SER A 142 12.03 15.38 11.12
C SER A 142 11.25 16.69 10.94
N ASP A 143 10.83 17.00 9.71
CA ASP A 143 10.13 18.23 9.37
C ASP A 143 8.59 18.07 9.50
N VAL A 144 8.14 16.96 10.07
CA VAL A 144 6.73 16.62 10.22
C VAL A 144 6.35 16.68 11.70
N GLU A 145 5.30 17.44 12.01
CA GLU A 145 4.71 17.41 13.35
C GLU A 145 3.86 16.14 13.50
N ILE A 146 4.25 15.21 14.38
CA ILE A 146 3.56 13.93 14.57
C ILE A 146 2.80 13.93 15.90
N VAL A 147 1.47 13.77 15.83
CA VAL A 147 0.58 13.79 17.00
C VAL A 147 -0.14 12.45 17.16
N LYS A 148 0.03 11.83 18.33
CA LYS A 148 -0.37 10.43 18.58
C LYS A 148 -1.72 10.29 19.28
N TYR A 149 -1.96 11.08 20.32
CA TYR A 149 -3.07 10.86 21.25
C TYR A 149 -4.27 11.75 20.93
N ARG A 150 -5.47 11.24 21.20
CA ARG A 150 -6.74 11.89 20.84
C ARG A 150 -6.82 13.35 21.33
N ASN A 151 -6.48 13.60 22.59
CA ASN A 151 -6.58 14.94 23.18
C ASN A 151 -5.58 15.92 22.51
N ASP A 152 -4.39 15.45 22.17
CA ASP A 152 -3.39 16.26 21.48
C ASP A 152 -3.80 16.50 20.02
N ILE A 153 -4.41 15.52 19.37
CA ILE A 153 -4.98 15.67 18.02
C ILE A 153 -6.05 16.77 18.04
N LYS A 154 -6.99 16.75 19.01
CA LYS A 154 -8.01 17.80 19.17
C LYS A 154 -7.39 19.19 19.36
N LYS A 155 -6.40 19.31 20.25
CA LYS A 155 -5.66 20.57 20.46
C LYS A 155 -4.96 21.04 19.18
N THR A 156 -4.34 20.13 18.44
CA THR A 156 -3.60 20.42 17.22
C THR A 156 -4.54 20.90 16.11
N LEU A 157 -5.66 20.22 15.89
CA LEU A 157 -6.70 20.66 14.93
C LEU A 157 -7.23 22.05 15.28
N GLY A 158 -7.46 22.35 16.57
CA GLY A 158 -7.84 23.69 17.02
C GLY A 158 -6.78 24.76 16.72
N LYS A 159 -5.48 24.44 16.88
CA LYS A 159 -4.37 25.35 16.50
C LYS A 159 -4.31 25.58 14.99
N ILE A 160 -4.46 24.52 14.21
CA ILE A 160 -4.43 24.56 12.75
C ILE A 160 -5.57 25.46 12.24
N HIS A 161 -6.80 25.27 12.74
CA HIS A 161 -7.95 26.09 12.37
C HIS A 161 -7.70 27.58 12.66
N LYS A 162 -7.24 27.92 13.88
CA LYS A 162 -6.93 29.31 14.27
C LYS A 162 -5.79 29.95 13.46
N SER A 163 -4.79 29.17 13.07
CA SER A 163 -3.59 29.69 12.38
C SER A 163 -3.79 29.86 10.87
N GLY A 164 -4.91 29.37 10.34
CA GLY A 164 -5.25 29.33 8.91
C GLY A 164 -5.03 27.94 8.32
N ILE A 165 -6.12 27.19 8.10
CA ILE A 165 -6.13 25.80 7.65
C ILE A 165 -5.37 25.59 6.33
N GLY A 166 -5.44 26.55 5.41
CA GLY A 166 -4.74 26.54 4.12
C GLY A 166 -3.21 26.54 4.21
N LYS A 167 -2.63 26.78 5.39
CA LYS A 167 -1.17 26.70 5.63
C LYS A 167 -0.70 25.27 5.94
N TYR A 168 -1.62 24.31 6.08
CA TYR A 168 -1.30 22.97 6.55
C TYR A 168 -1.66 21.89 5.53
N LEU A 169 -0.86 20.83 5.51
CA LEU A 169 -1.16 19.56 4.88
C LEU A 169 -1.26 18.52 6.01
N VAL A 170 -2.46 17.98 6.22
CA VAL A 170 -2.72 17.06 7.33
C VAL A 170 -2.78 15.64 6.80
N VAL A 171 -1.90 14.76 7.28
CA VAL A 171 -1.95 13.32 7.01
C VAL A 171 -2.53 12.62 8.20
N LEU A 172 -3.53 11.77 8.02
CA LEU A 172 -4.22 11.14 9.15
C LEU A 172 -4.66 9.71 8.87
N THR A 173 -4.85 8.95 9.94
CA THR A 173 -5.44 7.60 9.87
C THR A 173 -6.93 7.64 9.54
N GLY A 174 -7.50 6.53 9.06
CA GLY A 174 -8.94 6.40 8.77
C GLY A 174 -9.26 6.12 7.30
N HIS A 175 -8.28 5.61 6.57
CA HIS A 175 -8.34 5.37 5.14
C HIS A 175 -9.36 4.29 4.71
N GLN A 176 -9.76 3.37 5.60
CA GLN A 176 -10.82 2.38 5.35
C GLN A 176 -12.13 2.75 6.06
N GLY A 177 -12.23 3.97 6.62
CA GLY A 177 -13.37 4.36 7.45
C GLY A 177 -13.35 3.79 8.86
N GLU A 178 -12.18 3.34 9.37
CA GLU A 178 -12.09 2.69 10.66
C GLU A 178 -12.67 3.58 11.79
N PRO A 179 -13.68 3.12 12.58
CA PRO A 179 -14.43 4.02 13.46
C PRO A 179 -13.58 4.77 14.50
N LYS A 180 -12.49 4.16 14.97
CA LYS A 180 -11.59 4.74 15.98
C LYS A 180 -10.46 5.59 15.38
N ALA A 181 -10.37 5.69 14.06
CA ALA A 181 -9.31 6.44 13.39
C ALA A 181 -9.59 7.95 13.38
N ALA A 182 -8.54 8.73 13.09
CA ALA A 182 -8.62 10.19 13.17
C ALA A 182 -9.67 10.78 12.22
N LEU A 183 -9.69 10.36 10.95
CA LEU A 183 -10.63 10.91 9.96
C LEU A 183 -12.08 10.64 10.32
N SER A 184 -12.44 9.41 10.67
CA SER A 184 -13.80 9.06 11.11
C SER A 184 -14.24 9.85 12.34
N ARG A 185 -13.34 10.07 13.30
CA ARG A 185 -13.61 10.91 14.48
C ARG A 185 -13.80 12.39 14.15
N ILE A 186 -13.05 12.94 13.20
CA ILE A 186 -13.27 14.31 12.72
C ILE A 186 -14.67 14.42 12.16
N VAL A 187 -15.01 13.53 11.23
CA VAL A 187 -16.30 13.55 10.52
C VAL A 187 -17.49 13.31 11.45
N ASN A 188 -17.30 12.59 12.56
CA ASN A 188 -18.30 12.40 13.62
C ASN A 188 -18.34 13.54 14.65
N GLY A 189 -17.60 14.64 14.47
CA GLY A 189 -17.56 15.77 15.41
C GLY A 189 -16.80 15.50 16.72
N GLU A 190 -16.20 14.33 16.88
CA GLU A 190 -15.54 13.89 18.11
C GLU A 190 -14.25 14.64 18.44
N LEU A 191 -13.64 15.26 17.43
CA LEU A 191 -12.36 15.99 17.55
C LEU A 191 -12.52 17.51 17.46
N GLY A 192 -13.76 18.03 17.39
CA GLY A 192 -14.03 19.47 17.37
C GLY A 192 -13.45 20.20 16.16
N PHE A 193 -13.38 19.52 15.01
CA PHE A 193 -13.03 20.09 13.71
C PHE A 193 -14.16 19.75 12.74
N ASN A 194 -14.61 20.74 11.99
CA ASN A 194 -15.60 20.57 10.92
C ASN A 194 -14.93 20.97 9.61
N PHE A 195 -15.15 20.19 8.56
CA PHE A 195 -14.72 20.61 7.22
C PHE A 195 -15.61 21.74 6.73
N GLU A 196 -15.02 22.62 5.93
CA GLU A 196 -15.73 23.64 5.18
C GLU A 196 -15.96 23.19 3.73
N PRO A 197 -16.96 23.77 3.03
CA PRO A 197 -17.15 23.51 1.61
C PRO A 197 -15.87 23.74 0.80
N ASP A 198 -15.63 22.84 -0.16
CA ASP A 198 -14.43 22.77 -1.00
C ASP A 198 -13.12 22.41 -0.30
N ASP A 199 -13.14 22.02 0.98
CA ASP A 199 -11.99 21.35 1.59
C ASP A 199 -11.68 20.03 0.88
N HIS A 200 -10.41 19.63 0.88
CA HIS A 200 -9.95 18.45 0.15
C HIS A 200 -9.68 17.30 1.09
N VAL A 201 -10.27 16.15 0.79
CA VAL A 201 -9.91 14.86 1.41
C VAL A 201 -9.44 13.90 0.33
N ILE A 202 -8.17 13.53 0.42
CA ILE A 202 -7.49 12.67 -0.53
C ILE A 202 -7.32 11.28 0.10
N PHE A 203 -7.92 10.28 -0.52
CA PHE A 203 -7.72 8.88 -0.17
C PHE A 203 -6.65 8.26 -1.06
N SER A 204 -5.41 8.28 -0.57
CA SER A 204 -4.25 7.73 -1.29
C SER A 204 -4.08 6.23 -1.00
N CYS A 205 -5.13 5.47 -1.25
CA CYS A 205 -5.23 4.03 -1.04
C CYS A 205 -6.46 3.46 -1.75
N LYS A 206 -6.47 2.14 -1.97
CA LYS A 206 -7.70 1.42 -2.31
C LYS A 206 -8.45 0.96 -1.07
N THR A 207 -9.77 0.91 -1.15
CA THR A 207 -10.62 0.24 -0.16
C THR A 207 -10.40 -1.27 -0.26
N ILE A 208 -10.07 -1.92 0.86
CA ILE A 208 -9.94 -3.37 0.92
C ILE A 208 -11.34 -3.97 0.71
N PRO A 209 -11.51 -4.97 -0.17
CA PRO A 209 -12.83 -5.48 -0.57
C PRO A 209 -13.46 -6.42 0.46
N THR A 210 -13.51 -6.01 1.73
CA THR A 210 -14.30 -6.68 2.76
C THR A 210 -15.59 -5.91 3.00
N PRO A 211 -16.73 -6.57 3.29
CA PRO A 211 -18.01 -5.90 3.52
C PRO A 211 -17.91 -4.77 4.55
N THR A 212 -17.21 -5.01 5.66
CA THR A 212 -17.01 -4.02 6.72
C THR A 212 -16.23 -2.78 6.25
N ASN A 213 -15.16 -2.95 5.47
CA ASN A 213 -14.37 -1.82 5.00
C ASN A 213 -15.11 -1.03 3.92
N ILE A 214 -15.82 -1.73 3.03
CA ILE A 214 -16.66 -1.09 2.00
C ILE A 214 -17.72 -0.22 2.67
N GLU A 215 -18.44 -0.76 3.65
CA GLU A 215 -19.52 -0.04 4.33
C GLU A 215 -18.99 1.13 5.16
N ASN A 216 -17.94 0.91 5.96
CA ASN A 216 -17.31 1.98 6.74
C ASN A 216 -16.82 3.12 5.84
N ARG A 217 -16.20 2.77 4.71
CA ARG A 217 -15.70 3.75 3.76
C ARG A 217 -16.84 4.52 3.08
N ARG A 218 -17.92 3.83 2.68
CA ARG A 218 -19.13 4.45 2.09
C ARG A 218 -19.73 5.50 3.04
N VAL A 219 -19.98 5.11 4.30
CA VAL A 219 -20.54 6.01 5.33
C VAL A 219 -19.62 7.22 5.58
N LEU A 220 -18.30 7.01 5.60
CA LEU A 220 -17.34 8.09 5.77
C LEU A 220 -17.41 9.09 4.59
N GLU A 221 -17.42 8.59 3.35
CA GLU A 221 -17.49 9.44 2.17
C GLU A 221 -18.83 10.18 2.06
N GLU A 222 -19.95 9.56 2.44
CA GLU A 222 -21.27 10.22 2.47
C GLU A 222 -21.28 11.40 3.44
N LYS A 223 -20.75 11.22 4.65
CA LYS A 223 -20.67 12.32 5.63
C LYS A 223 -19.76 13.45 5.16
N LEU A 224 -18.66 13.14 4.48
CA LEU A 224 -17.78 14.14 3.87
C LEU A 224 -18.50 14.88 2.73
N LYS A 225 -19.24 14.18 1.87
CA LYS A 225 -20.05 14.78 0.79
C LYS A 225 -21.13 15.71 1.33
N ASN A 226 -21.79 15.33 2.43
CA ASN A 226 -22.78 16.19 3.10
C ASN A 226 -22.17 17.49 3.64
N GLN A 227 -20.85 17.53 3.88
CA GLN A 227 -20.10 18.73 4.24
C GLN A 227 -19.53 19.47 3.02
N HIS A 228 -19.89 19.07 1.80
CA HIS A 228 -19.40 19.61 0.53
C HIS A 228 -17.87 19.54 0.38
N VAL A 229 -17.26 18.50 0.97
CA VAL A 229 -15.84 18.19 0.82
C VAL A 229 -15.59 17.63 -0.58
N ARG A 230 -14.51 18.07 -1.21
CA ARG A 230 -14.00 17.53 -2.46
C ARG A 230 -13.17 16.28 -2.16
N ILE A 231 -13.69 15.13 -2.57
CA ILE A 231 -13.08 13.83 -2.32
C ILE A 231 -12.28 13.38 -3.54
N PHE A 232 -11.03 12.97 -3.33
CA PHE A 232 -10.16 12.42 -4.37
C PHE A 232 -9.84 10.96 -4.04
N THR A 233 -10.17 10.05 -4.95
CA THR A 233 -9.94 8.60 -4.82
C THR A 233 -8.94 8.11 -5.88
N ASP A 234 -8.68 6.81 -5.88
CA ASP A 234 -7.90 6.11 -6.92
C ASP A 234 -6.43 6.54 -7.05
N ILE A 235 -5.90 7.28 -6.07
CA ILE A 235 -4.47 7.65 -5.99
C ILE A 235 -3.69 6.51 -5.34
N HIS A 236 -3.57 5.40 -6.07
CA HIS A 236 -2.99 4.17 -5.54
C HIS A 236 -2.53 3.24 -6.65
N VAL A 237 -1.41 2.57 -6.40
CA VAL A 237 -0.99 1.37 -7.13
C VAL A 237 -0.84 0.24 -6.12
N SER A 238 -1.15 -0.98 -6.55
CA SER A 238 -1.04 -2.15 -5.67
C SER A 238 0.40 -2.38 -5.22
N GLY A 239 0.56 -2.97 -4.03
CA GLY A 239 1.83 -3.55 -3.59
C GLY A 239 2.08 -4.96 -4.13
N HIS A 240 1.04 -5.63 -4.63
CA HIS A 240 1.05 -7.04 -5.03
C HIS A 240 1.21 -7.21 -6.54
N ALA A 241 1.68 -8.38 -6.94
CA ALA A 241 1.96 -8.76 -8.32
C ALA A 241 0.64 -8.99 -9.05
N ALA A 242 0.49 -8.34 -10.20
CA ALA A 242 -0.57 -8.69 -11.13
C ALA A 242 -0.09 -9.83 -12.04
N ARG A 243 -0.98 -10.32 -12.92
CA ARG A 243 -0.75 -11.51 -13.75
C ARG A 243 0.63 -11.51 -14.45
N GLU A 244 1.02 -10.38 -15.03
CA GLU A 244 2.29 -10.30 -15.78
C GLU A 244 3.53 -10.21 -14.87
N ASP A 245 3.42 -9.64 -13.66
CA ASP A 245 4.53 -9.69 -12.68
C ASP A 245 4.76 -11.14 -12.21
N SER A 246 3.67 -11.90 -12.01
CA SER A 246 3.76 -13.32 -11.65
C SER A 246 4.29 -14.18 -12.78
N ARG A 247 3.91 -13.88 -14.04
CA ARG A 247 4.48 -14.52 -15.24
C ARG A 247 5.99 -14.32 -15.31
N ASP A 248 6.44 -13.07 -15.17
CA ASP A 248 7.87 -12.73 -15.13
C ASP A 248 8.61 -13.52 -14.03
N LEU A 249 8.01 -13.66 -12.83
CA LEU A 249 8.65 -14.36 -11.71
C LEU A 249 8.81 -15.84 -12.03
N ILE A 250 7.75 -16.48 -12.50
CA ILE A 250 7.76 -17.90 -12.87
C ILE A 250 8.76 -18.15 -14.00
N GLU A 251 8.84 -17.27 -15.00
CA GLU A 251 9.80 -17.39 -16.10
C GLU A 251 11.27 -17.23 -15.62
N LEU A 252 11.52 -16.34 -14.66
CA LEU A 252 12.85 -16.12 -14.10
C LEU A 252 13.37 -17.30 -13.28
N VAL A 253 12.47 -17.96 -12.53
CA VAL A 253 12.86 -18.98 -11.55
C VAL A 253 12.58 -20.41 -12.02
N ARG A 254 11.74 -20.60 -13.04
CA ARG A 254 11.41 -21.88 -13.70
C ARG A 254 11.22 -23.02 -12.69
N PRO A 255 10.28 -22.88 -11.74
CA PRO A 255 10.06 -23.89 -10.71
C PRO A 255 9.56 -25.20 -11.34
N LYS A 256 9.78 -26.35 -10.68
CA LYS A 256 9.14 -27.61 -11.07
C LYS A 256 7.67 -27.67 -10.61
N HIS A 257 7.39 -27.14 -9.42
CA HIS A 257 6.05 -27.09 -8.83
C HIS A 257 5.65 -25.66 -8.45
N ILE A 258 4.37 -25.34 -8.62
CA ILE A 258 3.80 -24.05 -8.26
C ILE A 258 2.69 -24.25 -7.24
N ILE A 259 2.78 -23.55 -6.12
CA ILE A 259 1.76 -23.49 -5.07
C ILE A 259 1.20 -22.06 -5.06
N PRO A 260 0.05 -21.82 -5.69
CA PRO A 260 -0.68 -20.56 -5.51
C PRO A 260 -1.05 -20.36 -4.04
N ALA A 261 -0.69 -19.21 -3.48
CA ALA A 261 -0.94 -18.85 -2.08
C ALA A 261 -1.40 -17.39 -1.97
N HIS A 262 -1.77 -16.99 -0.74
CA HIS A 262 -2.20 -15.62 -0.41
C HIS A 262 -3.35 -15.11 -1.30
N GLY A 263 -4.55 -15.66 -1.07
CA GLY A 263 -5.78 -15.24 -1.75
C GLY A 263 -6.93 -16.21 -1.53
N GLU A 264 -8.14 -15.78 -1.89
CA GLU A 264 -9.31 -16.65 -1.93
C GLU A 264 -9.21 -17.67 -3.07
N HIS A 265 -10.06 -18.69 -3.08
CA HIS A 265 -10.02 -19.75 -4.10
C HIS A 265 -10.01 -19.21 -5.54
N LYS A 266 -10.81 -18.18 -5.84
CA LYS A 266 -10.82 -17.54 -7.17
C LYS A 266 -9.45 -16.95 -7.56
N MET A 267 -8.73 -16.40 -6.59
CA MET A 267 -7.40 -15.81 -6.79
C MET A 267 -6.35 -16.91 -7.01
N THR A 268 -6.35 -17.95 -6.19
CA THR A 268 -5.43 -19.09 -6.33
C THR A 268 -5.68 -19.86 -7.62
N SER A 269 -6.93 -20.02 -8.04
CA SER A 269 -7.28 -20.65 -9.32
C SER A 269 -6.81 -19.80 -10.50
N ALA A 270 -6.96 -18.48 -10.47
CA ALA A 270 -6.45 -17.63 -11.54
C ALA A 270 -4.91 -17.65 -11.68
N MET A 271 -4.18 -17.95 -10.60
CA MET A 271 -2.73 -18.21 -10.64
C MET A 271 -2.43 -19.60 -11.22
N ALA A 272 -3.24 -20.61 -10.90
CA ALA A 272 -3.14 -21.92 -11.53
C ALA A 272 -3.39 -21.83 -13.04
N ASP A 273 -4.40 -21.07 -13.47
CA ASP A 273 -4.68 -20.80 -14.88
C ASP A 273 -3.48 -20.14 -15.57
N LEU A 274 -2.82 -19.19 -14.90
CA LEU A 274 -1.58 -18.58 -15.42
C LEU A 274 -0.48 -19.63 -15.61
N ALA A 275 -0.29 -20.54 -14.65
CA ALA A 275 0.71 -21.60 -14.76
C ALA A 275 0.40 -22.54 -15.93
N LEU A 276 -0.87 -22.93 -16.13
CA LEU A 276 -1.32 -23.73 -17.26
C LEU A 276 -1.04 -23.02 -18.60
N GLU A 277 -1.36 -21.73 -18.70
CA GLU A 277 -1.02 -20.90 -19.89
C GLU A 277 0.48 -20.89 -20.19
N MET A 278 1.32 -20.96 -19.15
CA MET A 278 2.78 -21.02 -19.27
C MET A 278 3.32 -22.42 -19.61
N GLY A 279 2.44 -23.42 -19.77
CA GLY A 279 2.79 -24.78 -20.17
C GLY A 279 3.07 -25.75 -19.02
N TYR A 280 2.79 -25.35 -17.77
CA TYR A 280 2.79 -26.31 -16.65
C TYR A 280 1.64 -27.31 -16.78
N LYS A 281 1.82 -28.52 -16.28
CA LYS A 281 0.76 -29.54 -16.25
C LYS A 281 0.02 -29.47 -14.93
N GLU A 282 -1.23 -29.94 -14.88
CA GLU A 282 -2.04 -29.95 -13.65
C GLU A 282 -1.31 -30.61 -12.47
N LYS A 283 -0.58 -31.70 -12.71
CA LYS A 283 0.22 -32.39 -11.68
C LYS A 283 1.36 -31.55 -11.07
N ASP A 284 1.74 -30.46 -11.72
CA ASP A 284 2.81 -29.57 -11.29
C ASP A 284 2.26 -28.35 -10.49
N ILE A 285 0.94 -28.19 -10.43
CA ILE A 285 0.26 -27.04 -9.84
C ILE A 285 -0.61 -27.49 -8.66
N HIS A 286 -0.42 -26.88 -7.49
CA HIS A 286 -1.03 -27.34 -6.25
C HIS A 286 -1.90 -26.25 -5.62
N VAL A 287 -3.18 -26.20 -5.98
CA VAL A 287 -4.16 -25.31 -5.33
C VAL A 287 -4.60 -25.93 -4.01
N MET A 288 -4.04 -25.42 -2.91
CA MET A 288 -4.23 -25.98 -1.57
C MET A 288 -5.22 -25.18 -0.72
N ARG A 289 -5.69 -25.79 0.36
CA ARG A 289 -6.49 -25.18 1.43
C ARG A 289 -5.73 -25.23 2.75
N ASP A 290 -6.11 -24.34 3.67
CA ASP A 290 -5.54 -24.31 5.02
C ASP A 290 -5.61 -25.69 5.70
N GLY A 291 -4.48 -26.12 6.25
CA GLY A 291 -4.34 -27.42 6.92
C GLY A 291 -4.00 -28.60 6.00
N GLN A 292 -3.98 -28.44 4.67
CA GLN A 292 -3.55 -29.51 3.78
C GLN A 292 -2.03 -29.69 3.78
N ILE A 293 -1.60 -30.94 3.59
CA ILE A 293 -0.19 -31.33 3.49
C ILE A 293 0.11 -31.74 2.04
N LEU A 294 1.16 -31.14 1.47
CA LEU A 294 1.68 -31.51 0.15
C LEU A 294 2.97 -32.33 0.34
N THR A 295 3.07 -33.45 -0.38
CA THR A 295 4.29 -34.27 -0.47
C THR A 295 4.78 -34.24 -1.91
N ILE A 296 6.02 -33.76 -2.12
CA ILE A 296 6.71 -33.65 -3.42
C ILE A 296 8.15 -34.13 -3.31
#